data_AF-A0A534R1P9-F1
#
_entry.id   AF-A0A534R1P9-F1
#
_cell.length_a   1.000
_cell.length_b   1.000
_cell.length_c   1.000
_cell.angle_alpha   90.00
_cell.angle_beta   90.00
_cell.angle_gamma   90.00
#
_symmetry.space_group_name_H-M   'P 1'
#
loop_
_entity.id
_entity.type
_entity.pdbx_description
1 polymer ?
#
loop_
_entity_poly.entity_id
_entity_poly.type
_entity_poly.pdbx_seq_one_letter_code
_entity_poly.pdbx_strand_id
1 'polypeptide(L)'
;MFELKRAAVPELRFGSGWRTRRPIGEGAARAAAIVFALLVSAGTVLAYVDSNDAVSPQTQMNGGGCYPVSLNGPPTEMLNLLNPEWAALDVGTHLPPDSDPLALHGTVVFAKINEGGDDPGDHDSDDQNTLIDVDAADLGLVATGNVGPHGEEAGTLEWELEIGKYPLFAWAGPGDRITTVGRWIWDCGHPDPDPLGSCSTTMTQQCILDSDCAAPGCPTCLPGETCVGTVFNYHSEIHPPQAVAVTRLGGGYSFNRRRRSGRRATRTDLWITPDGGGAGDRCVVTHQADSSEQATIECFPLSQPLANVNTTNLAFDIPLPPRPANTTRPPRVRVNDQTPSGLLAPAVVTTFVDGPTPVVHAVVDMTTPIAGQLPTLVGKTIIAGWHGERTRMAKVRLAVTAIEILNALKPVNPAVSQRMRCSETSTQDCSATPCPPGETCRTFGGTIPGWEVFLEANGNWQKLAGLDGIVAPATVPQSLLYEEAVPTTGGILRLHATGHSLDCRESVYGMSIRRDAEIFGPTDTLACLLNAASHDVGDLEVMLPAATLPARGQSDSYVTQSVGGEGGSCSTTASQLCLTDADCPSGETCTVTGGSYRLHYTISRRL
;
A
#
# COMPACT_ATOMS: atom_id res chain seq x y z
N MET A 1 -26.29 56.68 20.47
CA MET A 1 -25.03 57.07 19.78
C MET A 1 -23.87 56.31 20.36
N PHE A 2 -23.56 55.10 19.90
CA PHE A 2 -24.38 53.98 19.39
C PHE A 2 -23.43 52.75 19.48
N GLU A 3 -23.72 51.73 20.31
CA GLU A 3 -24.39 50.46 19.93
C GLU A 3 -23.63 49.63 18.87
N LEU A 4 -23.52 48.30 18.92
CA LEU A 4 -23.86 47.22 19.90
C LEU A 4 -22.85 46.06 19.60
N LYS A 5 -22.94 44.75 19.94
CA LYS A 5 -23.87 43.75 20.54
C LYS A 5 -22.93 42.60 21.07
N ARG A 6 -23.17 41.73 22.06
CA ARG A 6 -24.30 40.84 22.46
C ARG A 6 -24.69 39.83 21.35
N ALA A 7 -24.84 38.52 21.58
CA ALA A 7 -24.78 37.67 22.77
C ALA A 7 -24.44 36.21 22.31
N ALA A 8 -24.50 35.10 23.09
CA ALA A 8 -25.01 34.87 24.45
C ALA A 8 -24.32 33.67 25.14
N VAL A 9 -24.41 33.63 26.47
CA VAL A 9 -24.28 32.41 27.29
C VAL A 9 -25.68 32.09 27.84
N PRO A 10 -26.02 30.81 28.07
CA PRO A 10 -26.59 30.51 29.39
C PRO A 10 -26.03 29.20 29.99
N GLU A 11 -25.44 29.31 31.19
CA GLU A 11 -25.33 28.20 32.12
C GLU A 11 -26.73 27.79 32.61
N LEU A 12 -26.92 26.51 32.93
CA LEU A 12 -28.03 26.08 33.79
C LEU A 12 -27.53 25.78 35.21
N ARG A 13 -28.06 26.55 36.16
CA ARG A 13 -27.68 26.49 37.58
C ARG A 13 -28.27 25.27 38.28
N PHE A 14 -27.55 24.75 39.26
CA PHE A 14 -28.16 24.19 40.47
C PHE A 14 -27.52 24.79 41.72
N GLY A 15 -28.35 25.41 42.56
CA GLY A 15 -27.95 26.05 43.81
C GLY A 15 -28.03 25.08 45.00
N SER A 16 -27.11 25.21 45.96
CA SER A 16 -27.05 24.35 47.14
C SER A 16 -28.02 24.78 48.26
N GLY A 17 -28.55 23.79 48.99
CA GLY A 17 -29.36 24.00 50.20
C GLY A 17 -28.65 23.42 51.43
N TRP A 18 -28.13 24.29 52.30
CA TRP A 18 -27.48 23.88 53.55
C TRP A 18 -28.47 23.48 54.64
N ARG A 19 -28.11 22.47 55.46
CA ARG A 19 -28.08 22.63 56.94
C ARG A 19 -27.31 21.50 57.63
N THR A 20 -26.82 21.79 58.83
CA THR A 20 -25.85 20.99 59.59
C THR A 20 -26.47 20.38 60.85
N ARG A 21 -25.95 19.22 61.28
CA ARG A 21 -25.71 18.87 62.70
C ARG A 21 -24.76 17.67 62.86
N ARG A 22 -24.04 17.68 63.97
CA ARG A 22 -23.07 16.71 64.53
C ARG A 22 -23.47 16.51 66.01
N PRO A 23 -22.87 15.61 66.82
CA PRO A 23 -22.18 14.33 66.54
C PRO A 23 -22.57 13.21 67.56
N ILE A 24 -21.69 12.21 67.73
CA ILE A 24 -21.52 11.26 68.86
C ILE A 24 -22.45 10.02 68.90
N GLY A 25 -21.81 8.85 69.04
CA GLY A 25 -22.42 7.53 69.19
C GLY A 25 -21.39 6.44 68.93
N GLU A 26 -20.46 6.20 69.85
CA GLU A 26 -19.42 5.18 69.70
C GLU A 26 -20.00 3.76 69.85
N GLY A 27 -19.58 2.84 68.98
CA GLY A 27 -20.03 1.44 69.00
C GLY A 27 -19.18 0.59 68.05
N ALA A 28 -18.16 -0.08 68.59
CA ALA A 28 -17.20 -0.83 67.79
C ALA A 28 -17.70 -2.24 67.46
N ALA A 29 -17.82 -2.54 66.16
CA ALA A 29 -17.86 -3.89 65.62
C ALA A 29 -16.97 -3.94 64.37
N ARG A 30 -16.11 -4.97 64.25
CA ARG A 30 -15.15 -5.13 63.15
C ARG A 30 -15.52 -6.31 62.26
N ALA A 31 -15.16 -6.18 60.99
CA ALA A 31 -15.15 -7.20 59.94
C ALA A 31 -16.54 -7.70 59.46
N ALA A 32 -16.72 -8.09 58.19
CA ALA A 32 -15.76 -8.09 57.07
C ALA A 32 -16.36 -7.36 55.85
N ALA A 33 -15.62 -6.41 55.29
CA ALA A 33 -15.90 -5.87 53.96
C ALA A 33 -14.96 -6.55 52.96
N ILE A 34 -15.53 -7.24 51.97
CA ILE A 34 -14.75 -7.75 50.84
C ILE A 34 -14.31 -6.53 50.03
N VAL A 35 -12.99 -6.28 49.98
CA VAL A 35 -12.44 -5.27 49.10
C VAL A 35 -12.56 -5.79 47.67
N PHE A 36 -13.56 -5.31 46.94
CA PHE A 36 -13.53 -5.35 45.49
C PHE A 36 -12.37 -4.47 45.03
N ALA A 37 -11.21 -5.10 44.80
CA ALA A 37 -10.11 -4.49 44.09
C ALA A 37 -10.58 -4.27 42.65
N LEU A 38 -11.15 -3.10 42.39
CA LEU A 38 -11.27 -2.57 41.04
C LEU A 38 -9.85 -2.35 40.52
N LEU A 39 -9.32 -3.40 39.90
CA LEU A 39 -8.23 -3.31 38.95
C LEU A 39 -8.75 -2.52 37.75
N VAL A 40 -8.81 -1.19 37.92
CA VAL A 40 -8.61 -0.28 36.82
C VAL A 40 -7.16 -0.51 36.41
N SER A 41 -6.96 -1.43 35.48
CA SER A 41 -5.75 -1.47 34.67
C SER A 41 -5.63 -0.08 34.06
N ALA A 42 -4.66 0.70 34.54
CA ALA A 42 -4.26 1.91 33.86
C ALA A 42 -3.79 1.45 32.48
N GLY A 43 -4.61 1.70 31.47
CA GLY A 43 -4.22 1.40 30.09
C GLY A 43 -2.98 2.21 29.81
N THR A 44 -1.85 1.53 29.62
CA THR A 44 -0.78 2.07 28.81
C THR A 44 -1.42 2.36 27.45
N VAL A 45 -1.68 3.63 27.18
CA VAL A 45 -1.80 4.08 25.80
C VAL A 45 -0.47 3.67 25.18
N LEU A 46 -0.51 2.73 24.23
CA LEU A 46 0.67 2.39 23.46
C LEU A 46 1.06 3.70 22.76
N ALA A 47 2.25 4.20 23.09
CA ALA A 47 2.80 5.34 22.39
C ALA A 47 3.22 4.88 20.99
N TYR A 48 3.07 5.78 20.02
CA TYR A 48 3.67 5.60 18.71
C TYR A 48 5.20 5.53 18.85
N VAL A 49 5.86 4.81 17.94
CA VAL A 49 7.34 4.78 17.88
C VAL A 49 7.85 6.14 17.41
N ASP A 50 8.93 6.63 17.99
CA ASP A 50 9.53 7.91 17.57
C ASP A 50 10.26 7.71 16.24
N SER A 51 9.83 8.39 15.18
CA SER A 51 10.44 8.32 13.85
C SER A 51 11.91 8.75 13.83
N ASN A 52 12.38 9.46 14.86
CA ASN A 52 13.79 9.81 15.02
C ASN A 52 14.65 8.62 15.51
N ASP A 53 14.04 7.55 16.05
CA ASP A 53 14.77 6.33 16.40
C ASP A 53 15.29 5.59 15.16
N ALA A 54 14.69 5.80 13.97
CA ALA A 54 15.14 5.22 12.70
C ALA A 54 16.62 5.53 12.39
N VAL A 55 17.05 6.75 12.70
CA VAL A 55 18.42 7.25 12.48
C VAL A 55 19.27 7.26 13.76
N SER A 56 18.81 6.60 14.83
CA SER A 56 19.58 6.57 16.07
C SER A 56 20.89 5.76 15.88
N PRO A 57 22.00 6.17 16.52
CA PRO A 57 23.24 5.40 16.51
C PRO A 57 23.11 3.97 17.09
N GLN A 58 22.00 3.66 17.76
CA GLN A 58 21.64 2.35 18.28
C GLN A 58 20.99 1.48 17.21
N THR A 59 20.03 2.03 16.45
CA THR A 59 19.37 1.34 15.32
C THR A 59 20.35 1.13 14.17
N GLN A 60 21.25 2.09 13.93
CA GLN A 60 22.32 2.02 12.94
C GLN A 60 23.46 1.03 13.29
N MET A 61 23.41 0.34 14.43
CA MET A 61 24.45 -0.62 14.80
C MET A 61 24.41 -1.87 13.90
N ASN A 62 25.55 -2.19 13.29
CA ASN A 62 25.76 -3.35 12.41
C ASN A 62 24.99 -3.29 11.07
N GLY A 63 24.62 -2.09 10.61
CA GLY A 63 23.95 -1.90 9.31
C GLY A 63 22.46 -2.21 9.36
N GLY A 64 21.75 -1.61 10.32
CA GLY A 64 20.30 -1.42 10.29
C GLY A 64 19.97 0.07 10.34
N GLY A 65 18.71 0.44 10.59
CA GLY A 65 18.28 1.83 10.64
C GLY A 65 18.38 2.57 9.29
N CYS A 66 17.81 3.77 9.22
CA CYS A 66 17.81 4.55 7.99
C CYS A 66 19.03 5.46 7.87
N TYR A 67 19.40 5.80 6.64
CA TYR A 67 20.55 6.63 6.30
C TYR A 67 20.10 7.79 5.39
N PRO A 68 19.61 8.91 5.96
CA PRO A 68 19.08 10.03 5.18
C PRO A 68 20.19 10.70 4.36
N VAL A 69 19.78 11.54 3.40
CA VAL A 69 20.67 12.27 2.50
C VAL A 69 20.86 13.73 2.95
N SER A 70 22.07 14.25 2.77
CA SER A 70 22.39 15.66 3.00
C SER A 70 21.92 16.56 1.86
N LEU A 71 21.53 17.80 2.18
CA LEU A 71 20.97 18.77 1.21
C LEU A 71 21.98 19.16 0.11
N ASN A 72 23.28 18.95 0.35
CA ASN A 72 24.37 19.37 -0.54
C ASN A 72 25.35 18.21 -0.85
N GLY A 73 24.89 16.96 -0.72
CA GLY A 73 25.68 15.75 -0.87
C GLY A 73 26.21 15.45 -2.28
N PRO A 74 27.12 14.48 -2.44
CA PRO A 74 27.38 13.87 -3.74
C PRO A 74 26.12 13.14 -4.25
N PRO A 75 25.84 13.10 -5.58
CA PRO A 75 24.66 12.40 -6.10
C PRO A 75 24.56 10.91 -5.76
N THR A 76 25.67 10.27 -5.36
CA THR A 76 25.69 8.88 -4.88
C THR A 76 25.07 8.72 -3.49
N GLU A 77 24.86 9.79 -2.72
CA GLU A 77 24.20 9.73 -1.41
C GLU A 77 22.72 9.33 -1.55
N MET A 78 22.08 9.68 -2.68
CA MET A 78 20.70 9.29 -3.02
C MET A 78 20.47 7.77 -3.00
N LEU A 79 21.51 6.97 -3.26
CA LEU A 79 21.43 5.51 -3.25
C LEU A 79 21.11 4.94 -1.84
N ASN A 80 21.31 5.73 -0.77
CA ASN A 80 20.91 5.35 0.59
C ASN A 80 19.39 5.31 0.80
N LEU A 81 18.61 5.95 -0.09
CA LEU A 81 17.15 5.90 -0.10
C LEU A 81 16.63 4.70 -0.91
N LEU A 82 17.51 3.98 -1.61
CA LEU A 82 17.19 2.94 -2.59
C LEU A 82 17.80 1.59 -2.27
N ASN A 83 18.85 1.50 -1.44
CA ASN A 83 19.46 0.21 -1.14
C ASN A 83 20.10 0.08 0.27
N PRO A 84 19.37 -0.49 1.23
CA PRO A 84 17.93 -0.79 1.18
C PRO A 84 17.10 0.49 1.24
N GLU A 85 15.96 0.46 0.57
CA GLU A 85 14.84 1.38 0.80
C GLU A 85 14.26 1.28 2.22
N TRP A 86 14.48 0.19 2.97
CA TRP A 86 13.89 -0.03 4.30
C TRP A 86 14.83 -0.64 5.34
N ALA A 87 14.52 -0.43 6.63
CA ALA A 87 15.24 -1.07 7.75
C ALA A 87 14.29 -1.57 8.85
N ALA A 88 14.49 -2.79 9.37
CA ALA A 88 13.60 -3.37 10.40
C ALA A 88 13.61 -2.60 11.74
N LEU A 89 12.43 -2.35 12.33
CA LEU A 89 12.30 -1.65 13.63
C LEU A 89 12.83 -2.48 14.80
N ASP A 90 12.46 -3.77 14.85
CA ASP A 90 12.88 -4.70 15.90
C ASP A 90 13.52 -5.94 15.29
N VAL A 91 14.86 -6.02 15.41
CA VAL A 91 15.64 -7.22 15.06
C VAL A 91 15.77 -8.20 16.23
N GLY A 92 15.34 -7.83 17.45
CA GLY A 92 15.30 -8.70 18.63
C GLY A 92 16.66 -9.30 19.02
N THR A 93 16.89 -10.55 18.59
CA THR A 93 18.16 -11.29 18.80
C THR A 93 18.93 -11.60 17.51
N HIS A 94 18.46 -11.09 16.38
CA HIS A 94 19.02 -11.29 15.05
C HIS A 94 20.06 -10.20 14.71
N LEU A 95 20.47 -10.13 13.45
CA LEU A 95 21.23 -9.02 12.87
C LEU A 95 20.49 -8.52 11.62
N PRO A 96 20.46 -7.21 11.34
CA PRO A 96 19.89 -6.68 10.10
C PRO A 96 20.41 -7.43 8.85
N PRO A 97 19.56 -7.67 7.82
CA PRO A 97 18.12 -7.37 7.76
C PRO A 97 17.19 -8.45 8.35
N ASP A 98 17.71 -9.43 9.10
CA ASP A 98 16.86 -10.42 9.78
C ASP A 98 16.08 -9.78 10.94
N SER A 99 14.77 -9.99 10.92
CA SER A 99 13.80 -9.67 11.96
C SER A 99 12.75 -10.77 12.04
N ASP A 100 12.14 -10.95 13.22
CA ASP A 100 10.99 -11.82 13.37
C ASP A 100 9.73 -11.13 12.80
N PRO A 101 8.94 -11.78 11.94
CA PRO A 101 7.73 -11.19 11.40
C PRO A 101 6.61 -11.12 12.45
N LEU A 102 5.91 -10.00 12.51
CA LEU A 102 4.80 -9.77 13.43
C LEU A 102 3.44 -9.79 12.71
N ALA A 103 2.35 -9.75 13.49
CA ALA A 103 0.99 -9.73 12.98
C ALA A 103 0.35 -8.34 13.17
N LEU A 104 -0.37 -7.87 12.16
CA LEU A 104 -1.11 -6.61 12.17
C LEU A 104 -2.58 -6.85 11.75
N HIS A 105 -3.50 -6.20 12.46
CA HIS A 105 -4.93 -6.20 12.19
C HIS A 105 -5.42 -4.77 11.95
N GLY A 106 -6.35 -4.59 11.02
CA GLY A 106 -6.93 -3.28 10.77
C GLY A 106 -8.03 -3.27 9.72
N THR A 107 -8.47 -2.07 9.36
CA THR A 107 -9.44 -1.82 8.28
C THR A 107 -8.73 -1.15 7.12
N VAL A 108 -8.89 -1.67 5.91
CA VAL A 108 -8.32 -1.07 4.70
C VAL A 108 -9.01 0.28 4.45
N VAL A 109 -8.25 1.37 4.40
CA VAL A 109 -8.74 2.72 4.07
C VAL A 109 -8.69 2.92 2.56
N PHE A 110 -7.55 2.61 1.97
CA PHE A 110 -7.26 2.75 0.54
C PHE A 110 -6.43 1.56 0.04
N ALA A 111 -6.38 1.38 -1.28
CA ALA A 111 -5.51 0.39 -1.93
C ALA A 111 -5.26 0.86 -3.35
N LYS A 112 -4.00 1.20 -3.67
CA LYS A 112 -3.55 1.67 -4.99
C LYS A 112 -2.40 0.78 -5.51
N ILE A 113 -1.84 1.11 -6.67
CA ILE A 113 -0.46 0.73 -7.01
C ILE A 113 0.48 1.89 -6.65
N ASN A 114 1.80 1.70 -6.67
CA ASN A 114 2.68 2.88 -6.67
C ASN A 114 2.50 3.63 -8.00
N GLU A 115 1.93 4.84 -7.91
CA GLU A 115 1.57 5.66 -9.08
C GLU A 115 2.71 6.58 -9.54
N GLY A 116 3.73 6.80 -8.69
CA GLY A 116 5.03 7.38 -9.07
C GLY A 116 6.04 6.34 -9.58
N GLY A 117 5.76 5.06 -9.31
CA GLY A 117 6.64 3.92 -9.56
C GLY A 117 7.75 3.78 -8.51
N ASP A 118 8.21 2.55 -8.31
CA ASP A 118 9.28 2.17 -7.40
C ASP A 118 10.66 2.33 -8.07
N ASP A 119 11.77 2.04 -7.38
CA ASP A 119 13.07 1.96 -8.07
C ASP A 119 13.21 0.59 -8.76
N PRO A 120 13.56 0.55 -10.05
CA PRO A 120 13.73 -0.71 -10.76
C PRO A 120 15.05 -1.43 -10.47
N GLY A 121 15.96 -0.80 -9.72
CA GLY A 121 17.27 -1.31 -9.35
C GLY A 121 17.27 -2.35 -8.25
N ASP A 122 16.15 -2.48 -7.52
CA ASP A 122 15.89 -3.48 -6.48
C ASP A 122 14.58 -4.28 -6.68
N HIS A 123 13.57 -3.74 -7.38
CA HIS A 123 12.29 -4.41 -7.65
C HIS A 123 12.23 -5.31 -8.91
N ASP A 124 11.36 -6.34 -8.87
CA ASP A 124 10.93 -7.13 -10.05
C ASP A 124 9.73 -6.47 -10.80
N SER A 125 8.94 -5.62 -10.13
CA SER A 125 7.82 -4.80 -10.67
C SER A 125 7.36 -3.77 -9.63
N ASP A 126 6.55 -2.78 -10.01
CA ASP A 126 5.94 -1.83 -9.06
C ASP A 126 5.03 -2.51 -8.02
N ASP A 127 4.74 -1.76 -6.96
CA ASP A 127 4.15 -2.26 -5.73
C ASP A 127 2.63 -2.02 -5.57
N GLN A 128 2.02 -2.66 -4.56
CA GLN A 128 0.56 -2.59 -4.27
C GLN A 128 0.28 -2.09 -2.84
N ASN A 129 0.48 -0.80 -2.67
CA ASN A 129 0.18 0.01 -1.49
C ASN A 129 -1.24 -0.21 -0.97
N THR A 130 -1.36 -0.61 0.29
CA THR A 130 -2.61 -0.85 1.01
C THR A 130 -2.57 -0.12 2.34
N LEU A 131 -3.21 1.04 2.40
CA LEU A 131 -3.29 1.89 3.60
C LEU A 131 -4.29 1.34 4.65
N ILE A 132 -3.84 1.20 5.90
CA ILE A 132 -4.58 0.51 6.98
C ILE A 132 -4.86 1.45 8.18
N ASP A 133 -6.13 1.55 8.55
CA ASP A 133 -6.60 2.01 9.87
C ASP A 133 -6.38 0.88 10.89
N VAL A 134 -5.30 1.00 11.67
CA VAL A 134 -4.77 -0.05 12.54
C VAL A 134 -5.64 -0.26 13.78
N ASP A 135 -5.88 -1.52 14.16
CA ASP A 135 -6.66 -1.85 15.34
C ASP A 135 -6.01 -1.32 16.63
N ALA A 136 -6.84 -0.89 17.58
CA ALA A 136 -6.40 -0.32 18.86
C ALA A 136 -5.51 -1.24 19.74
N ALA A 137 -5.34 -2.52 19.39
CA ALA A 137 -4.39 -3.43 20.02
C ALA A 137 -2.97 -3.31 19.44
N ASP A 138 -2.86 -2.91 18.18
CA ASP A 138 -1.65 -2.97 17.35
C ASP A 138 -1.08 -1.55 17.10
N LEU A 139 -1.68 -0.49 17.66
CA LEU A 139 -1.21 0.90 17.54
C LEU A 139 0.23 1.15 18.04
N GLY A 140 0.80 0.24 18.82
CA GLY A 140 2.23 0.28 19.17
C GLY A 140 3.18 -0.04 18.01
N LEU A 141 2.62 -0.41 16.84
CA LEU A 141 3.34 -0.65 15.59
C LEU A 141 3.37 0.57 14.65
N VAL A 142 2.71 1.67 15.05
CA VAL A 142 2.57 2.89 14.25
C VAL A 142 3.59 3.92 14.76
N ALA A 143 4.36 4.54 13.87
CA ALA A 143 5.33 5.58 14.21
C ALA A 143 4.71 6.99 14.24
N THR A 144 5.49 7.98 14.68
CA THR A 144 5.05 9.39 14.72
C THR A 144 4.83 9.99 13.32
N GLY A 145 5.58 9.54 12.30
CA GLY A 145 5.41 9.93 10.90
C GLY A 145 3.99 9.66 10.41
N ASN A 146 3.53 8.42 10.59
CA ASN A 146 2.18 7.92 10.26
C ASN A 146 1.03 8.70 10.90
N VAL A 147 1.30 9.65 11.80
CA VAL A 147 0.31 10.44 12.54
C VAL A 147 0.37 11.93 12.18
N GLY A 148 1.40 12.36 11.46
CA GLY A 148 1.51 13.69 10.86
C GLY A 148 0.81 13.81 9.50
N PRO A 149 0.83 15.00 8.90
CA PRO A 149 0.36 15.25 7.53
C PRO A 149 1.50 15.07 6.51
N HIS A 150 2.30 14.01 6.68
CA HIS A 150 3.49 13.67 5.87
C HIS A 150 3.21 12.37 5.09
N GLY A 151 3.83 12.20 3.93
CA GLY A 151 3.49 11.13 2.98
C GLY A 151 2.03 11.10 2.49
N GLU A 152 1.64 10.05 1.77
CA GLU A 152 0.25 9.74 1.42
C GLU A 152 -0.43 8.85 2.49
N GLU A 153 0.39 8.25 3.34
CA GLU A 153 0.09 7.30 4.40
C GLU A 153 -0.45 8.00 5.66
N ALA A 154 -0.42 9.34 5.68
CA ALA A 154 -0.85 10.24 6.74
C ALA A 154 -2.13 9.80 7.50
N GLY A 155 -1.96 9.26 8.70
CA GLY A 155 -3.04 8.75 9.57
C GLY A 155 -3.31 7.25 9.46
N THR A 156 -2.48 6.50 8.71
CA THR A 156 -2.57 5.06 8.46
C THR A 156 -1.20 4.40 8.52
N LEU A 157 -1.19 3.06 8.46
CA LEU A 157 0.03 2.27 8.28
C LEU A 157 -0.03 1.56 6.92
N GLU A 158 1.05 1.62 6.16
CA GLU A 158 1.18 1.05 4.81
C GLU A 158 1.49 -0.46 4.87
N TRP A 159 1.04 -1.16 3.83
CA TRP A 159 1.30 -2.56 3.54
C TRP A 159 1.54 -2.67 2.05
N GLU A 160 2.65 -3.28 1.66
CA GLU A 160 3.12 -3.29 0.28
C GLU A 160 3.44 -4.72 -0.15
N LEU A 161 3.15 -5.08 -1.39
CA LEU A 161 3.69 -6.26 -2.06
C LEU A 161 3.52 -6.15 -3.59
N GLU A 162 4.66 -6.16 -4.29
CA GLU A 162 4.82 -6.18 -5.75
C GLU A 162 3.63 -6.77 -6.52
N ILE A 163 3.15 -6.04 -7.52
CA ILE A 163 2.04 -6.43 -8.41
C ILE A 163 2.31 -7.79 -9.07
N GLY A 164 3.58 -8.09 -9.40
CA GLY A 164 4.00 -9.38 -9.94
C GLY A 164 3.85 -10.57 -8.96
N LYS A 165 3.89 -10.30 -7.65
CA LYS A 165 3.91 -11.29 -6.55
C LYS A 165 2.56 -11.40 -5.84
N TYR A 166 1.75 -10.34 -5.82
CA TYR A 166 0.45 -10.30 -5.17
C TYR A 166 -0.72 -10.56 -6.15
N PRO A 167 -1.46 -11.69 -6.06
CA PRO A 167 -2.52 -11.98 -7.01
C PRO A 167 -3.83 -11.22 -6.73
N LEU A 168 -4.38 -10.58 -7.76
CA LEU A 168 -5.65 -9.81 -7.82
C LEU A 168 -6.89 -10.43 -7.12
N PHE A 169 -6.91 -11.74 -6.84
CA PHE A 169 -8.02 -12.34 -6.10
C PHE A 169 -7.99 -12.01 -4.60
N ALA A 170 -6.80 -11.70 -4.06
CA ALA A 170 -6.54 -11.41 -2.66
C ALA A 170 -6.55 -9.90 -2.36
N TRP A 171 -5.98 -9.09 -3.27
CA TRP A 171 -5.86 -7.62 -3.26
C TRP A 171 -6.95 -6.88 -2.46
N ALA A 172 -6.50 -5.99 -1.58
CA ALA A 172 -7.33 -5.31 -0.58
C ALA A 172 -8.46 -4.47 -1.21
N GLY A 173 -9.59 -4.35 -0.53
CA GLY A 173 -10.68 -3.43 -0.92
C GLY A 173 -10.97 -2.45 0.22
N PRO A 174 -11.09 -1.15 -0.03
CA PRO A 174 -11.48 -0.18 1.00
C PRO A 174 -12.73 -0.58 1.81
N GLY A 175 -12.58 -0.65 3.13
CA GLY A 175 -13.58 -1.15 4.08
C GLY A 175 -13.52 -2.66 4.35
N ASP A 176 -12.61 -3.40 3.72
CA ASP A 176 -12.29 -4.77 4.09
C ASP A 176 -11.49 -4.82 5.40
N ARG A 177 -11.60 -5.95 6.11
CA ARG A 177 -10.81 -6.22 7.31
C ARG A 177 -9.57 -7.02 6.95
N ILE A 178 -8.39 -6.50 7.27
CA ILE A 178 -7.11 -7.15 7.00
C ILE A 178 -6.57 -7.83 8.27
N THR A 179 -5.86 -8.94 8.04
CA THR A 179 -4.99 -9.59 9.02
C THR A 179 -3.76 -10.05 8.24
N THR A 180 -2.61 -9.46 8.53
CA THR A 180 -1.35 -9.71 7.81
C THR A 180 -0.28 -10.21 8.78
N VAL A 181 0.71 -10.92 8.25
CA VAL A 181 1.96 -11.24 8.92
C VAL A 181 3.11 -10.88 7.99
N GLY A 182 4.04 -10.06 8.45
CA GLY A 182 5.13 -9.52 7.65
C GLY A 182 6.25 -8.94 8.51
N ARG A 183 7.25 -8.36 7.88
CA ARG A 183 8.25 -7.55 8.60
C ARG A 183 7.62 -6.24 9.06
N TRP A 184 8.26 -5.63 10.04
CA TRP A 184 7.89 -4.31 10.55
C TRP A 184 9.11 -3.42 10.36
N ILE A 185 8.98 -2.49 9.42
CA ILE A 185 10.11 -1.76 8.84
C ILE A 185 9.89 -0.25 8.94
N TRP A 186 10.99 0.48 8.97
CA TRP A 186 11.06 1.87 8.62
C TRP A 186 11.18 1.90 7.11
N ASP A 187 10.25 2.56 6.43
CA ASP A 187 10.57 3.10 5.11
C ASP A 187 11.72 4.08 5.32
N CYS A 188 12.85 3.82 4.69
CA CYS A 188 14.04 4.66 4.69
C CYS A 188 14.17 5.52 3.43
N GLY A 189 13.36 5.24 2.40
CA GLY A 189 13.24 6.00 1.16
C GLY A 189 12.64 7.39 1.39
N HIS A 190 11.64 7.52 2.26
CA HIS A 190 10.97 8.80 2.56
C HIS A 190 11.29 9.32 3.98
N PRO A 191 12.44 10.01 4.18
CA PRO A 191 12.84 10.55 5.48
C PRO A 191 11.99 11.73 5.98
N ASP A 192 11.24 12.39 5.10
CA ASP A 192 10.38 13.56 5.32
C ASP A 192 10.82 14.48 6.48
N PRO A 193 12.02 15.11 6.40
CA PRO A 193 12.57 15.89 7.51
C PRO A 193 11.88 17.27 7.64
N ASP A 194 10.82 17.35 8.43
CA ASP A 194 10.09 18.58 8.77
C ASP A 194 9.89 18.70 10.30
N PRO A 195 10.42 19.76 10.95
CA PRO A 195 11.30 20.78 10.38
C PRO A 195 12.70 20.27 10.03
N LEU A 196 13.26 20.81 8.95
CA LEU A 196 14.70 20.78 8.71
C LEU A 196 15.47 21.43 9.87
N GLY A 197 16.64 20.87 10.18
CA GLY A 197 17.52 21.39 11.23
C GLY A 197 18.23 22.68 10.83
N SER A 198 19.01 23.20 11.78
CA SER A 198 19.89 24.34 11.58
C SER A 198 21.31 24.05 12.10
N CYS A 199 22.33 24.62 11.47
CA CYS A 199 23.70 24.43 11.94
C CYS A 199 23.95 25.12 13.28
N SER A 200 24.56 24.37 14.20
CA SER A 200 24.68 24.67 15.64
C SER A 200 25.25 26.05 16.03
N THR A 201 26.01 26.72 15.16
CA THR A 201 26.44 28.12 15.33
C THR A 201 25.95 29.01 14.19
N THR A 202 26.01 28.53 12.95
CA THR A 202 25.56 29.20 11.73
C THR A 202 24.07 28.90 11.51
N MET A 203 23.23 29.30 12.48
CA MET A 203 21.80 28.94 12.57
C MET A 203 20.92 29.41 11.39
N THR A 204 21.47 30.15 10.43
CA THR A 204 20.80 30.51 9.17
C THR A 204 20.99 29.47 8.06
N GLN A 205 21.93 28.54 8.22
CA GLN A 205 22.10 27.39 7.35
C GLN A 205 21.15 26.28 7.77
N GLN A 206 20.31 25.82 6.83
CA GLN A 206 19.50 24.61 7.02
C GLN A 206 20.35 23.36 6.80
N CYS A 207 20.01 22.28 7.47
CA CYS A 207 20.70 21.00 7.39
C CYS A 207 19.72 19.83 7.61
N ILE A 208 20.06 18.67 7.03
CA ILE A 208 19.53 17.37 7.48
C ILE A 208 20.59 16.68 8.35
N LEU A 209 21.85 16.71 7.88
CA LEU A 209 23.00 16.04 8.48
C LEU A 209 24.15 17.01 8.85
N ASP A 210 25.08 16.54 9.67
CA ASP A 210 26.32 17.27 10.03
C ASP A 210 27.16 17.65 8.79
N SER A 211 27.06 16.90 7.69
CA SER A 211 27.71 17.19 6.41
C SER A 211 27.25 18.51 5.77
N ASP A 212 25.98 18.90 5.94
CA ASP A 212 25.47 20.20 5.49
C ASP A 212 26.09 21.37 6.26
N CYS A 213 26.58 21.13 7.48
CA CYS A 213 27.26 22.12 8.31
C CYS A 213 28.78 22.18 8.07
N ALA A 214 29.27 21.47 7.05
CA ALA A 214 30.66 21.48 6.62
C ALA A 214 30.83 22.07 5.19
N ALA A 215 32.05 22.44 4.83
CA ALA A 215 32.38 22.76 3.45
C ALA A 215 32.46 21.46 2.61
N PRO A 216 31.90 21.41 1.38
CA PRO A 216 31.49 22.56 0.57
C PRO A 216 30.03 23.04 0.78
N GLY A 217 29.15 22.26 1.41
CA GLY A 217 27.72 22.59 1.54
C GLY A 217 27.44 23.92 2.25
N CYS A 218 28.15 24.18 3.34
CA CYS A 218 28.14 25.48 4.03
C CYS A 218 29.55 26.11 4.05
N PRO A 219 29.92 26.93 3.06
CA PRO A 219 31.22 27.64 3.01
C PRO A 219 31.41 28.68 4.12
N THR A 220 30.35 29.03 4.85
CA THR A 220 30.35 30.00 5.96
C THR A 220 30.36 29.37 7.35
N CYS A 221 30.12 28.06 7.46
CA CYS A 221 30.05 27.37 8.75
C CYS A 221 31.43 27.20 9.39
N LEU A 222 31.46 27.12 10.72
CA LEU A 222 32.68 26.90 11.47
C LEU A 222 33.08 25.40 11.45
N PRO A 223 34.38 25.07 11.44
CA PRO A 223 34.81 23.67 11.49
C PRO A 223 34.32 22.96 12.76
N GLY A 224 33.54 21.89 12.59
CA GLY A 224 32.98 21.11 13.70
C GLY A 224 31.62 21.59 14.21
N GLU A 225 30.88 22.39 13.43
CA GLU A 225 29.43 22.53 13.64
C GLU A 225 28.70 21.22 13.33
N THR A 226 27.76 20.86 14.20
CA THR A 226 26.77 19.79 13.94
C THR A 226 25.44 20.39 13.48
N CYS A 227 24.60 19.57 12.83
CA CYS A 227 23.20 19.88 12.61
C CYS A 227 22.41 19.71 13.91
N VAL A 228 21.44 20.59 14.17
CA VAL A 228 20.54 20.50 15.35
C VAL A 228 19.12 20.90 15.00
N GLY A 229 18.16 20.14 15.54
CA GLY A 229 16.73 20.45 15.46
C GLY A 229 15.99 19.87 14.24
N THR A 230 16.66 19.07 13.40
CA THR A 230 15.97 18.20 12.42
C THR A 230 15.01 17.27 13.15
N VAL A 231 13.81 17.10 12.61
CA VAL A 231 12.88 16.03 13.00
C VAL A 231 12.62 15.20 11.76
N PHE A 232 12.83 13.89 11.85
CA PHE A 232 12.51 12.95 10.78
C PHE A 232 11.10 12.39 10.97
N ASN A 233 10.37 12.23 9.87
CA ASN A 233 8.98 11.74 9.89
C ASN A 233 8.84 10.37 9.19
N TYR A 234 9.91 9.56 9.18
CA TYR A 234 9.93 8.18 8.71
C TYR A 234 8.66 7.38 9.12
N HIS A 235 8.06 6.70 8.14
CA HIS A 235 6.93 5.83 8.33
C HIS A 235 7.32 4.44 8.82
N SER A 236 6.44 3.80 9.57
CA SER A 236 6.56 2.40 9.96
C SER A 236 5.46 1.56 9.32
N GLU A 237 5.80 0.38 8.79
CA GLU A 237 4.98 -0.31 7.77
C GLU A 237 5.08 -1.84 7.86
N ILE A 238 4.29 -2.56 7.05
CA ILE A 238 4.43 -3.99 6.82
C ILE A 238 4.94 -4.29 5.39
N HIS A 239 6.21 -4.01 5.15
CA HIS A 239 6.94 -4.36 3.93
C HIS A 239 8.14 -5.30 4.30
N PRO A 240 8.35 -6.46 3.66
CA PRO A 240 7.39 -7.25 2.89
C PRO A 240 6.51 -8.15 3.79
N PRO A 241 5.26 -8.41 3.37
CA PRO A 241 4.34 -9.34 3.98
C PRO A 241 4.59 -10.77 3.51
N GLN A 242 4.62 -11.70 4.46
CA GLN A 242 4.71 -13.13 4.18
C GLN A 242 3.33 -13.84 4.17
N ALA A 243 2.29 -13.19 4.71
CA ALA A 243 0.91 -13.64 4.62
C ALA A 243 -0.10 -12.49 4.74
N VAL A 244 -1.22 -12.56 4.01
CA VAL A 244 -2.32 -11.59 4.13
C VAL A 244 -3.69 -12.25 3.94
N ALA A 245 -4.61 -11.98 4.86
CA ALA A 245 -5.99 -12.48 4.88
C ALA A 245 -7.01 -11.32 4.82
N VAL A 246 -7.38 -10.91 3.60
CA VAL A 246 -8.34 -9.82 3.36
C VAL A 246 -9.77 -10.33 3.47
N THR A 247 -10.56 -9.75 4.37
CA THR A 247 -11.90 -10.21 4.77
C THR A 247 -13.00 -9.21 4.41
N ARG A 248 -13.72 -9.53 3.33
CA ARG A 248 -14.82 -8.77 2.74
C ARG A 248 -16.15 -9.04 3.44
N LEU A 249 -16.70 -8.01 4.06
CA LEU A 249 -17.90 -8.09 4.89
C LEU A 249 -19.20 -7.77 4.14
N GLY A 250 -20.27 -8.45 4.54
CA GLY A 250 -21.65 -8.10 4.16
C GLY A 250 -22.08 -8.36 2.70
N GLY A 251 -21.14 -8.68 1.81
CA GLY A 251 -21.39 -9.03 0.42
C GLY A 251 -22.19 -10.32 0.21
N GLY A 252 -22.65 -10.51 -1.03
CA GLY A 252 -23.54 -11.61 -1.41
C GLY A 252 -22.82 -12.76 -2.10
N TYR A 253 -22.13 -13.60 -1.33
CA TYR A 253 -21.32 -14.70 -1.88
C TYR A 253 -22.11 -16.01 -2.04
N SER A 254 -21.66 -16.86 -2.97
CA SER A 254 -22.19 -18.22 -3.12
C SER A 254 -21.16 -19.26 -2.68
N PHE A 255 -21.61 -20.28 -1.93
CA PHE A 255 -20.77 -21.36 -1.42
C PHE A 255 -20.45 -22.41 -2.52
N ASN A 256 -19.85 -21.95 -3.62
CA ASN A 256 -19.43 -22.72 -4.81
C ASN A 256 -17.95 -22.40 -5.14
N ARG A 257 -17.30 -23.18 -6.01
CA ARG A 257 -15.94 -22.84 -6.49
C ARG A 257 -15.91 -21.63 -7.44
N ARG A 258 -16.94 -21.46 -8.29
CA ARG A 258 -17.02 -20.30 -9.20
C ARG A 258 -17.68 -19.11 -8.49
N ARG A 259 -17.06 -17.93 -8.59
CA ARG A 259 -17.63 -16.63 -8.18
C ARG A 259 -19.04 -16.47 -8.77
N ARG A 260 -20.04 -16.25 -7.91
CA ARG A 260 -21.42 -15.92 -8.26
C ARG A 260 -22.12 -15.19 -7.13
N SER A 261 -22.98 -14.25 -7.48
CA SER A 261 -23.94 -13.58 -6.60
C SER A 261 -24.85 -14.58 -5.86
N GLY A 262 -24.82 -14.56 -4.52
CA GLY A 262 -25.44 -15.54 -3.63
C GLY A 262 -26.28 -14.94 -2.49
N ARG A 263 -25.89 -15.18 -1.23
CA ARG A 263 -26.54 -14.68 -0.01
C ARG A 263 -25.54 -13.90 0.84
N ARG A 264 -26.02 -13.08 1.79
CA ARG A 264 -25.14 -12.38 2.74
C ARG A 264 -24.21 -13.38 3.45
N ALA A 265 -22.92 -13.13 3.31
CA ALA A 265 -21.84 -13.95 3.84
C ALA A 265 -20.60 -13.07 3.99
N THR A 266 -19.54 -13.64 4.57
CA THR A 266 -18.19 -13.08 4.56
C THR A 266 -17.35 -13.84 3.53
N ARG A 267 -16.49 -13.14 2.79
CA ARG A 267 -15.46 -13.73 1.92
C ARG A 267 -14.10 -13.31 2.46
N THR A 268 -13.31 -14.25 2.94
CA THR A 268 -11.88 -14.01 3.21
C THR A 268 -11.06 -14.60 2.07
N ASP A 269 -10.10 -13.85 1.55
CA ASP A 269 -9.11 -14.34 0.61
C ASP A 269 -7.73 -14.23 1.24
N LEU A 270 -6.93 -15.25 0.96
CA LEU A 270 -5.66 -15.48 1.62
C LEU A 270 -4.57 -15.66 0.58
N TRP A 271 -3.46 -14.97 0.80
CA TRP A 271 -2.17 -15.25 0.21
C TRP A 271 -1.14 -15.53 1.31
N ILE A 272 -0.22 -16.45 1.06
CA ILE A 272 0.96 -16.72 1.87
C ILE A 272 2.11 -16.95 0.88
N THR A 273 3.16 -16.15 0.96
CA THR A 273 4.29 -16.15 0.02
C THR A 273 5.62 -15.92 0.75
N PRO A 274 6.70 -16.62 0.36
CA PRO A 274 8.07 -16.30 0.76
C PRO A 274 8.74 -15.35 -0.23
N ASP A 275 8.20 -15.28 -1.46
CA ASP A 275 8.61 -14.36 -2.51
C ASP A 275 7.87 -13.05 -2.29
N GLY A 276 8.61 -12.04 -1.84
CA GLY A 276 8.13 -10.73 -1.42
C GLY A 276 8.72 -9.61 -2.26
N GLY A 277 9.12 -9.88 -3.51
CA GLY A 277 9.74 -8.88 -4.38
C GLY A 277 11.18 -8.54 -4.01
N GLY A 278 11.63 -7.37 -4.46
CA GLY A 278 12.92 -6.75 -4.12
C GLY A 278 13.16 -6.69 -2.62
N ALA A 279 12.26 -6.01 -1.92
CA ALA A 279 12.17 -5.99 -0.46
C ALA A 279 12.13 -7.40 0.20
N GLY A 280 11.69 -8.42 -0.54
CA GLY A 280 11.69 -9.82 -0.13
C GLY A 280 13.08 -10.45 0.00
N ASP A 281 14.09 -9.95 -0.71
CA ASP A 281 15.38 -10.61 -0.89
C ASP A 281 16.49 -10.04 -0.01
N ARG A 282 17.14 -10.90 0.79
CA ARG A 282 18.27 -10.55 1.65
C ARG A 282 19.39 -9.78 0.93
N CYS A 283 19.68 -10.14 -0.32
CA CYS A 283 20.74 -9.52 -1.09
C CYS A 283 20.45 -8.03 -1.33
N VAL A 284 19.21 -7.73 -1.72
CA VAL A 284 18.73 -6.37 -1.96
C VAL A 284 18.78 -5.59 -0.66
N VAL A 285 18.19 -6.14 0.41
CA VAL A 285 17.89 -5.35 1.60
C VAL A 285 19.01 -5.32 2.66
N THR A 286 20.23 -5.68 2.29
CA THR A 286 21.39 -5.61 3.20
C THR A 286 22.15 -4.30 3.01
N HIS A 287 22.19 -3.44 4.03
CA HIS A 287 22.97 -2.21 4.02
C HIS A 287 24.46 -2.46 3.72
N GLN A 288 25.05 -1.62 2.86
CA GLN A 288 26.48 -1.60 2.56
C GLN A 288 27.26 -0.69 3.52
N ALA A 289 28.59 -0.65 3.42
CA ALA A 289 29.42 0.20 4.28
C ALA A 289 29.60 1.64 3.76
N ASP A 290 29.36 1.86 2.47
CA ASP A 290 29.40 3.16 1.78
C ASP A 290 28.39 3.17 0.61
N SER A 291 27.78 4.33 0.33
CA SER A 291 26.71 4.40 -0.68
C SER A 291 27.17 4.13 -2.11
N SER A 292 28.48 4.26 -2.39
CA SER A 292 29.05 3.88 -3.69
C SER A 292 29.16 2.36 -3.90
N GLU A 293 29.05 1.55 -2.84
CA GLU A 293 29.03 0.09 -2.93
C GLU A 293 27.65 -0.43 -3.43
N GLN A 294 26.56 0.26 -3.09
CA GLN A 294 25.18 -0.07 -3.51
C GLN A 294 25.07 -0.18 -5.05
N ALA A 295 25.67 0.76 -5.78
CA ALA A 295 25.75 0.77 -7.24
C ALA A 295 26.60 -0.36 -7.87
N THR A 296 27.07 -1.34 -7.08
CA THR A 296 27.86 -2.49 -7.55
C THR A 296 27.23 -3.86 -7.26
N ILE A 297 26.11 -3.88 -6.51
CA ILE A 297 25.38 -5.08 -6.10
C ILE A 297 24.75 -5.78 -7.31
N GLU A 298 24.62 -7.11 -7.24
CA GLU A 298 24.05 -7.98 -8.29
C GLU A 298 23.14 -9.04 -7.65
N CYS A 299 21.88 -8.67 -7.34
CA CYS A 299 20.93 -9.58 -6.69
C CYS A 299 20.03 -10.36 -7.63
N PHE A 300 19.88 -9.91 -8.88
CA PHE A 300 18.95 -10.51 -9.84
C PHE A 300 19.56 -11.73 -10.57
N PRO A 301 18.78 -12.81 -10.78
CA PRO A 301 17.41 -13.01 -10.30
C PRO A 301 17.34 -13.30 -8.80
N LEU A 302 16.34 -12.71 -8.13
CA LEU A 302 16.11 -12.82 -6.70
C LEU A 302 16.01 -14.30 -6.26
N SER A 303 16.64 -14.63 -5.12
CA SER A 303 16.93 -16.01 -4.71
C SER A 303 17.19 -16.24 -3.21
N GLN A 304 17.20 -15.20 -2.37
CA GLN A 304 17.44 -15.26 -0.93
C GLN A 304 16.26 -14.69 -0.11
N PRO A 305 15.04 -15.25 -0.25
CA PRO A 305 13.85 -14.73 0.43
C PRO A 305 14.01 -14.74 1.95
N LEU A 306 13.74 -13.59 2.58
CA LEU A 306 13.77 -13.42 4.03
C LEU A 306 12.54 -14.02 4.73
N ALA A 307 11.42 -14.22 4.01
CA ALA A 307 10.16 -14.70 4.56
C ALA A 307 10.14 -16.24 4.72
N ASN A 308 10.13 -16.73 5.97
CA ASN A 308 10.08 -18.16 6.27
C ASN A 308 8.67 -18.62 6.65
N VAL A 309 7.85 -18.82 5.62
CA VAL A 309 6.42 -19.21 5.71
C VAL A 309 6.15 -20.58 6.36
N ASN A 310 7.18 -21.39 6.65
CA ASN A 310 7.04 -22.70 7.28
C ASN A 310 7.42 -22.74 8.77
N THR A 311 7.72 -21.59 9.38
CA THR A 311 8.00 -21.45 10.82
C THR A 311 6.78 -21.76 11.69
N THR A 312 5.60 -21.26 11.29
CA THR A 312 4.36 -21.30 12.07
C THR A 312 3.15 -21.52 11.17
N ASN A 313 2.03 -21.97 11.77
CA ASN A 313 0.75 -22.04 11.06
C ASN A 313 0.05 -20.69 11.17
N LEU A 314 -0.34 -20.11 10.03
CA LEU A 314 -1.13 -18.88 10.03
C LEU A 314 -2.53 -19.14 10.62
N ALA A 315 -2.93 -18.32 11.58
CA ALA A 315 -4.24 -18.37 12.22
C ALA A 315 -4.91 -16.98 12.19
N PHE A 316 -6.20 -16.93 11.88
CA PHE A 316 -6.98 -15.67 11.81
C PHE A 316 -8.46 -15.93 12.05
N ASP A 317 -9.19 -14.89 12.49
CA ASP A 317 -10.63 -14.95 12.76
C ASP A 317 -11.43 -14.32 11.61
N ILE A 318 -12.40 -15.07 11.08
CA ILE A 318 -13.33 -14.62 10.05
C ILE A 318 -14.61 -14.08 10.72
N PRO A 319 -14.81 -12.76 10.83
CA PRO A 319 -16.06 -12.16 11.31
C PRO A 319 -17.28 -12.60 10.49
N LEU A 320 -18.35 -13.00 11.17
CA LEU A 320 -19.60 -13.45 10.53
C LEU A 320 -20.59 -12.28 10.32
N PRO A 321 -21.45 -12.33 9.30
CA PRO A 321 -22.58 -11.41 9.21
C PRO A 321 -23.53 -11.58 10.41
N PRO A 322 -24.41 -10.59 10.72
CA PRO A 322 -25.33 -10.67 11.85
C PRO A 322 -26.16 -11.96 11.87
N ARG A 323 -26.16 -12.66 13.01
CA ARG A 323 -26.85 -13.95 13.16
C ARG A 323 -28.36 -13.83 12.92
N PRO A 324 -28.97 -14.60 11.99
CA PRO A 324 -30.41 -14.61 11.82
C PRO A 324 -31.13 -15.13 13.07
N ALA A 325 -32.23 -14.48 13.44
CA ALA A 325 -33.00 -14.83 14.64
C ALA A 325 -33.34 -16.33 14.70
N ASN A 326 -33.24 -16.90 15.91
CA ASN A 326 -33.44 -18.33 16.22
C ASN A 326 -32.44 -19.31 15.55
N THR A 327 -31.31 -18.83 15.02
CA THR A 327 -30.26 -19.71 14.45
C THR A 327 -29.37 -20.30 15.55
N THR A 328 -29.60 -21.56 15.89
CA THR A 328 -28.80 -22.36 16.84
C THR A 328 -27.74 -23.25 16.16
N ARG A 329 -27.68 -23.26 14.83
CA ARG A 329 -26.67 -24.03 14.08
C ARG A 329 -25.40 -23.20 13.90
N PRO A 330 -24.19 -23.81 13.97
CA PRO A 330 -22.96 -23.17 13.54
C PRO A 330 -23.05 -22.61 12.11
N PRO A 331 -22.21 -21.63 11.73
CA PRO A 331 -22.14 -21.14 10.36
C PRO A 331 -21.73 -22.24 9.39
N ARG A 332 -22.16 -22.09 8.13
CA ARG A 332 -21.56 -22.85 7.03
C ARG A 332 -20.24 -22.19 6.65
N VAL A 333 -19.22 -23.01 6.42
CA VAL A 333 -17.94 -22.60 5.83
C VAL A 333 -17.74 -23.33 4.50
N ARG A 334 -17.05 -22.69 3.55
CA ARG A 334 -16.56 -23.30 2.31
C ARG A 334 -15.20 -22.71 1.95
N VAL A 335 -14.17 -23.53 2.06
CA VAL A 335 -12.83 -23.26 1.51
C VAL A 335 -12.83 -23.63 0.02
N ASN A 336 -12.33 -22.73 -0.81
CA ASN A 336 -11.97 -22.95 -2.21
C ASN A 336 -10.46 -22.75 -2.34
N ASP A 337 -9.80 -23.65 -3.08
CA ASP A 337 -8.36 -23.55 -3.28
C ASP A 337 -8.00 -22.66 -4.48
N GLN A 338 -7.05 -21.76 -4.24
CA GLN A 338 -6.48 -20.79 -5.18
C GLN A 338 -4.96 -20.93 -5.31
N THR A 339 -4.35 -21.95 -4.69
CA THR A 339 -2.90 -22.19 -4.77
C THR A 339 -2.49 -22.48 -6.21
N PRO A 340 -1.35 -21.94 -6.71
CA PRO A 340 -0.88 -22.19 -8.07
C PRO A 340 -0.76 -23.69 -8.41
N SER A 341 -1.05 -24.03 -9.66
CA SER A 341 -1.13 -25.42 -10.12
C SER A 341 0.24 -26.10 -10.05
N GLY A 342 0.35 -27.16 -9.24
CA GLY A 342 1.58 -27.94 -9.05
C GLY A 342 2.20 -27.75 -7.67
N LEU A 343 1.84 -26.68 -6.95
CA LEU A 343 2.25 -26.47 -5.56
C LEU A 343 1.33 -27.23 -4.58
N LEU A 344 1.82 -27.38 -3.35
CA LEU A 344 1.14 -28.12 -2.30
C LEU A 344 0.04 -27.27 -1.66
N ALA A 345 -1.19 -27.78 -1.68
CA ALA A 345 -2.36 -27.09 -1.15
C ALA A 345 -2.70 -27.62 0.26
N PRO A 346 -2.33 -26.92 1.34
CA PRO A 346 -2.64 -27.37 2.69
C PRO A 346 -4.13 -27.25 3.04
N ALA A 347 -4.55 -28.07 3.98
CA ALA A 347 -5.87 -27.98 4.57
C ALA A 347 -6.01 -26.70 5.41
N VAL A 348 -7.22 -26.16 5.44
CA VAL A 348 -7.61 -25.11 6.39
C VAL A 348 -8.52 -25.75 7.43
N VAL A 349 -8.10 -25.75 8.69
CA VAL A 349 -8.92 -26.16 9.83
C VAL A 349 -9.76 -24.97 10.25
N THR A 350 -11.07 -25.16 10.39
CA THR A 350 -11.99 -24.06 10.75
C THR A 350 -12.86 -24.44 11.93
N THR A 351 -12.82 -23.65 13.00
CA THR A 351 -13.63 -23.85 14.21
C THR A 351 -14.58 -22.67 14.41
N PHE A 352 -15.78 -22.96 14.93
CA PHE A 352 -16.77 -21.92 15.21
C PHE A 352 -16.62 -21.43 16.66
N VAL A 353 -16.43 -20.13 16.84
CA VAL A 353 -16.34 -19.48 18.15
C VAL A 353 -17.63 -18.68 18.35
N ASP A 354 -18.43 -19.09 19.34
CA ASP A 354 -19.67 -18.41 19.69
C ASP A 354 -19.42 -17.33 20.76
N GLY A 355 -20.23 -16.26 20.74
CA GLY A 355 -20.08 -15.09 21.59
C GLY A 355 -20.96 -13.91 21.12
N PRO A 356 -20.80 -12.71 21.72
CA PRO A 356 -21.48 -11.50 21.27
C PRO A 356 -21.12 -11.12 19.83
N THR A 357 -19.85 -11.32 19.47
CA THR A 357 -19.25 -11.13 18.14
C THR A 357 -18.76 -12.49 17.63
N PRO A 358 -19.65 -13.35 17.09
CA PRO A 358 -19.30 -14.71 16.71
C PRO A 358 -18.43 -14.75 15.43
N VAL A 359 -17.42 -15.60 15.43
CA VAL A 359 -16.42 -15.72 14.34
C VAL A 359 -16.21 -17.17 13.92
N VAL A 360 -15.56 -17.36 12.76
CA VAL A 360 -14.94 -18.64 12.40
C VAL A 360 -13.43 -18.46 12.48
N HIS A 361 -12.83 -19.09 13.49
CA HIS A 361 -11.38 -19.17 13.60
C HIS A 361 -10.87 -20.15 12.53
N ALA A 362 -9.88 -19.71 11.75
CA ALA A 362 -9.30 -20.46 10.64
C ALA A 362 -7.78 -20.61 10.84
N VAL A 363 -7.26 -21.81 10.64
CA VAL A 363 -5.82 -22.12 10.73
C VAL A 363 -5.38 -22.83 9.45
N VAL A 364 -4.28 -22.36 8.86
CA VAL A 364 -3.66 -22.93 7.66
C VAL A 364 -2.40 -23.67 8.06
N ASP A 365 -2.34 -24.96 7.70
CA ASP A 365 -1.24 -25.84 8.08
C ASP A 365 -0.03 -25.65 7.17
N MET A 366 0.90 -24.80 7.57
CA MET A 366 2.17 -24.52 6.88
C MET A 366 3.35 -25.33 7.44
N THR A 367 3.17 -25.96 8.60
CA THR A 367 4.24 -26.68 9.34
C THR A 367 4.23 -28.19 9.11
N THR A 368 3.14 -28.77 8.59
CA THR A 368 3.05 -30.22 8.32
C THR A 368 3.41 -30.56 6.88
N PRO A 369 4.38 -31.46 6.62
CA PRO A 369 4.73 -31.88 5.26
C PRO A 369 3.61 -32.65 4.54
N ILE A 370 3.29 -32.23 3.33
CA ILE A 370 2.36 -32.87 2.40
C ILE A 370 3.18 -33.67 1.38
N ALA A 371 2.93 -34.97 1.28
CA ALA A 371 3.72 -35.90 0.44
C ALA A 371 5.26 -35.87 0.68
N GLY A 372 5.70 -35.39 1.86
CA GLY A 372 7.11 -35.29 2.24
C GLY A 372 7.77 -33.91 2.01
N GLN A 373 6.99 -32.91 1.58
CA GLN A 373 7.46 -31.53 1.33
C GLN A 373 6.57 -30.52 2.08
N LEU A 374 7.12 -29.39 2.49
CA LEU A 374 6.34 -28.33 3.15
C LEU A 374 5.65 -27.41 2.11
N PRO A 375 4.48 -26.81 2.40
CA PRO A 375 3.83 -25.88 1.48
C PRO A 375 4.64 -24.60 1.33
N THR A 376 5.14 -24.30 0.13
CA THR A 376 6.02 -23.15 -0.10
C THR A 376 5.28 -21.84 -0.36
N LEU A 377 4.07 -21.88 -0.93
CA LEU A 377 3.25 -20.70 -1.25
C LEU A 377 1.79 -21.15 -1.35
N VAL A 378 0.83 -20.37 -0.82
CA VAL A 378 -0.55 -20.83 -0.59
C VAL A 378 -1.61 -19.77 -0.89
N GLY A 379 -2.59 -20.13 -1.73
CA GLY A 379 -3.78 -19.32 -2.01
C GLY A 379 -5.08 -19.99 -1.53
N LYS A 380 -5.98 -19.23 -0.89
CA LYS A 380 -7.32 -19.71 -0.49
C LYS A 380 -8.39 -18.62 -0.65
N THR A 381 -9.63 -19.03 -0.93
CA THR A 381 -10.83 -18.21 -0.73
C THR A 381 -11.78 -18.95 0.21
N ILE A 382 -12.12 -18.35 1.35
CA ILE A 382 -12.99 -18.91 2.39
C ILE A 382 -14.30 -18.13 2.43
N ILE A 383 -15.43 -18.81 2.23
CA ILE A 383 -16.77 -18.21 2.36
C ILE A 383 -17.41 -18.72 3.67
N ALA A 384 -17.78 -17.81 4.56
CA ALA A 384 -18.42 -18.11 5.85
C ALA A 384 -19.78 -17.41 5.99
N GLY A 385 -20.79 -18.08 6.56
CA GLY A 385 -22.10 -17.45 6.78
C GLY A 385 -23.20 -18.37 7.28
N TRP A 386 -24.29 -17.78 7.78
CA TRP A 386 -25.32 -18.51 8.52
C TRP A 386 -26.24 -19.37 7.66
N HIS A 387 -26.62 -20.54 8.21
CA HIS A 387 -27.75 -21.29 7.69
C HIS A 387 -29.05 -20.48 7.84
N GLY A 388 -29.88 -20.51 6.79
CA GLY A 388 -31.21 -19.88 6.82
C GLY A 388 -31.26 -18.39 6.47
N GLU A 389 -30.11 -17.74 6.25
CA GLU A 389 -29.95 -16.33 5.85
C GLU A 389 -31.00 -15.86 4.80
N ARG A 390 -31.63 -14.70 5.02
CA ARG A 390 -32.77 -14.17 4.23
C ARG A 390 -32.62 -12.74 3.72
N THR A 391 -31.50 -12.07 4.00
CA THR A 391 -31.17 -10.74 3.48
C THR A 391 -31.39 -10.73 1.97
N ARG A 392 -32.21 -9.78 1.48
CA ARG A 392 -32.44 -9.60 0.06
C ARG A 392 -31.21 -8.96 -0.56
N MET A 393 -30.70 -9.56 -1.63
CA MET A 393 -29.55 -9.04 -2.37
C MET A 393 -29.99 -8.56 -3.75
N ALA A 394 -29.55 -7.37 -4.16
CA ALA A 394 -29.58 -6.95 -5.56
C ALA A 394 -28.42 -7.66 -6.27
N LYS A 395 -28.73 -8.57 -7.21
CA LYS A 395 -27.71 -9.19 -8.05
C LYS A 395 -27.38 -8.25 -9.19
N VAL A 396 -26.12 -7.86 -9.29
CA VAL A 396 -25.63 -6.88 -10.26
C VAL A 396 -24.64 -7.56 -11.18
N ARG A 397 -24.70 -7.19 -12.46
CA ARG A 397 -23.63 -7.37 -13.42
C ARG A 397 -23.08 -5.99 -13.76
N LEU A 398 -21.79 -5.79 -13.59
CA LEU A 398 -21.05 -4.70 -14.21
C LEU A 398 -20.38 -5.28 -15.46
N ALA A 399 -20.50 -4.59 -16.59
CA ALA A 399 -19.71 -4.84 -17.79
C ALA A 399 -18.98 -3.56 -18.16
N VAL A 400 -17.65 -3.60 -18.20
CA VAL A 400 -16.80 -2.50 -18.65
C VAL A 400 -16.62 -2.66 -20.15
N THR A 401 -16.88 -1.60 -20.91
CA THR A 401 -16.99 -1.66 -22.38
C THR A 401 -15.88 -0.89 -23.08
N ALA A 402 -15.31 0.13 -22.46
CA ALA A 402 -14.11 0.83 -22.92
C ALA A 402 -13.45 1.64 -21.80
N ILE A 403 -12.20 2.02 -22.03
CA ILE A 403 -11.55 3.17 -21.39
C ILE A 403 -11.20 4.19 -22.49
N GLU A 404 -11.47 5.47 -22.25
CA GLU A 404 -11.15 6.60 -23.12
C GLU A 404 -9.99 7.39 -22.49
N ILE A 405 -8.78 7.19 -23.00
CA ILE A 405 -7.58 7.94 -22.62
C ILE A 405 -7.69 9.35 -23.22
N LEU A 406 -7.72 10.38 -22.36
CA LEU A 406 -7.85 11.79 -22.74
C LEU A 406 -6.50 12.49 -22.84
N ASN A 407 -5.59 12.16 -21.92
CA ASN A 407 -4.16 12.46 -21.99
C ASN A 407 -3.42 11.15 -21.78
N ALA A 408 -2.38 10.87 -22.58
CA ALA A 408 -1.61 9.64 -22.50
C ALA A 408 -0.44 9.70 -21.51
N LEU A 409 -0.20 10.86 -20.88
CA LEU A 409 0.85 11.08 -19.87
C LEU A 409 2.22 10.58 -20.34
N LYS A 410 2.65 11.05 -21.50
CA LYS A 410 3.97 10.78 -22.08
C LYS A 410 4.68 12.11 -22.37
N PRO A 411 5.96 12.28 -21.96
CA PRO A 411 6.69 13.52 -22.20
C PRO A 411 7.01 13.71 -23.69
N VAL A 412 6.93 14.96 -24.15
CA VAL A 412 7.37 15.41 -25.48
C VAL A 412 8.90 15.36 -25.59
N ASN A 413 9.59 15.55 -24.48
CA ASN A 413 11.04 15.46 -24.35
C ASN A 413 11.40 14.40 -23.28
N PRO A 414 11.48 13.10 -23.64
CA PRO A 414 11.87 12.04 -22.69
C PRO A 414 13.24 12.31 -22.07
N ALA A 415 13.40 11.98 -20.78
CA ALA A 415 14.62 12.18 -20.00
C ALA A 415 15.89 11.60 -20.65
N VAL A 416 15.73 10.48 -21.37
CA VAL A 416 16.83 9.82 -22.09
C VAL A 416 16.38 9.46 -23.51
N SER A 417 17.31 9.47 -24.47
CA SER A 417 17.03 9.07 -25.86
C SER A 417 16.92 7.55 -26.01
N GLN A 418 15.95 7.08 -26.81
CA GLN A 418 15.70 5.64 -27.01
C GLN A 418 16.96 4.88 -27.48
N ARG A 419 17.25 3.77 -26.80
CA ARG A 419 18.27 2.78 -27.17
C ARG A 419 17.67 1.38 -27.14
N MET A 420 18.20 0.49 -27.97
CA MET A 420 17.82 -0.92 -27.97
C MET A 420 19.08 -1.78 -27.83
N ARG A 421 19.19 -2.57 -26.76
CA ARG A 421 20.39 -3.37 -26.42
C ARG A 421 20.05 -4.79 -26.02
N CYS A 422 21.00 -5.71 -26.21
CA CYS A 422 20.85 -7.09 -25.78
C CYS A 422 21.23 -7.25 -24.30
N SER A 423 20.50 -8.12 -23.59
CA SER A 423 20.57 -8.26 -22.13
C SER A 423 21.93 -8.71 -21.58
N GLU A 424 22.73 -9.46 -22.33
CA GLU A 424 24.09 -9.88 -21.95
C GLU A 424 25.15 -9.13 -22.78
N THR A 425 24.99 -9.14 -24.11
CA THR A 425 25.81 -8.44 -25.10
C THR A 425 25.45 -6.95 -25.15
N SER A 426 25.76 -6.23 -24.08
CA SER A 426 25.46 -4.81 -23.83
C SER A 426 25.83 -3.86 -24.97
N THR A 427 26.84 -4.18 -25.78
CA THR A 427 27.29 -3.32 -26.89
C THR A 427 26.50 -3.51 -28.19
N GLN A 428 25.67 -4.56 -28.32
CA GLN A 428 24.95 -4.84 -29.56
C GLN A 428 23.66 -4.04 -29.68
N ASP A 429 23.50 -3.30 -30.78
CA ASP A 429 22.24 -2.61 -31.09
C ASP A 429 21.21 -3.60 -31.66
N CYS A 430 20.19 -3.92 -30.85
CA CYS A 430 19.21 -4.93 -31.20
C CYS A 430 18.07 -4.43 -32.09
N SER A 431 18.00 -3.12 -32.37
CA SER A 431 17.17 -2.60 -33.47
C SER A 431 17.78 -2.94 -34.84
N ALA A 432 19.11 -3.05 -34.91
CA ALA A 432 19.86 -3.28 -36.15
C ALA A 432 20.27 -4.74 -36.36
N THR A 433 20.47 -5.53 -35.31
CA THR A 433 20.85 -6.96 -35.40
C THR A 433 20.21 -7.75 -34.24
N PRO A 434 19.40 -8.80 -34.52
CA PRO A 434 18.76 -9.59 -33.47
C PRO A 434 19.76 -10.17 -32.47
N CYS A 435 19.38 -10.21 -31.19
CA CYS A 435 20.24 -10.68 -30.11
C CYS A 435 20.62 -12.17 -30.24
N PRO A 436 21.77 -12.57 -29.67
CA PRO A 436 22.17 -13.97 -29.58
C PRO A 436 21.10 -14.87 -28.91
N PRO A 437 21.02 -16.17 -29.25
CA PRO A 437 20.03 -17.07 -28.66
C PRO A 437 20.21 -17.22 -27.14
N GLY A 438 19.20 -16.76 -26.39
CA GLY A 438 19.21 -16.69 -24.92
C GLY A 438 18.97 -15.27 -24.41
N GLU A 439 19.37 -14.26 -25.18
CA GLU A 439 19.27 -12.85 -24.80
C GLU A 439 17.94 -12.19 -25.22
N THR A 440 17.49 -11.22 -24.43
CA THR A 440 16.36 -10.36 -24.77
C THR A 440 16.83 -9.02 -25.34
N CYS A 441 16.04 -8.44 -26.24
CA CYS A 441 16.25 -7.08 -26.74
C CYS A 441 15.49 -6.11 -25.84
N ARG A 442 16.20 -5.44 -24.93
CA ARG A 442 15.67 -4.40 -24.03
C ARG A 442 15.59 -3.06 -24.78
N THR A 443 14.54 -2.28 -24.53
CA THR A 443 14.36 -0.93 -25.08
C THR A 443 14.34 0.08 -23.94
N PHE A 444 15.31 0.99 -23.90
CA PHE A 444 15.53 1.92 -22.80
C PHE A 444 15.39 3.36 -23.27
N GLY A 445 14.67 4.18 -22.50
CA GLY A 445 14.43 5.59 -22.80
C GLY A 445 13.59 5.85 -24.06
N GLY A 446 13.42 7.13 -24.39
CA GLY A 446 12.43 7.59 -25.38
C GLY A 446 11.02 7.59 -24.82
N THR A 447 10.03 7.75 -25.70
CA THR A 447 8.61 7.65 -25.33
C THR A 447 8.25 6.17 -25.15
N ILE A 448 8.28 5.69 -23.91
CA ILE A 448 7.85 4.33 -23.60
C ILE A 448 6.32 4.23 -23.76
N PRO A 449 5.82 3.26 -24.55
CA PRO A 449 4.39 3.06 -24.72
C PRO A 449 3.79 2.31 -23.54
N GLY A 450 2.55 2.63 -23.22
CA GLY A 450 1.69 1.78 -22.42
C GLY A 450 1.29 2.38 -21.07
N TRP A 451 0.24 1.80 -20.48
CA TRP A 451 -0.35 2.14 -19.19
C TRP A 451 -0.74 0.84 -18.48
N GLU A 452 -0.73 0.84 -17.15
CA GLU A 452 -1.44 -0.18 -16.36
C GLU A 452 -2.55 0.44 -15.51
N VAL A 453 -3.71 -0.21 -15.48
CA VAL A 453 -4.90 0.25 -14.75
C VAL A 453 -5.61 -0.96 -14.15
N PHE A 454 -5.89 -0.89 -12.85
CA PHE A 454 -6.52 -1.96 -12.08
C PHE A 454 -7.89 -1.48 -11.58
N LEU A 455 -8.93 -2.25 -11.86
CA LEU A 455 -10.31 -1.89 -11.51
C LEU A 455 -10.89 -2.84 -10.46
N GLU A 456 -11.39 -2.25 -9.38
CA GLU A 456 -12.17 -2.85 -8.31
C GLU A 456 -13.68 -2.82 -8.62
N ALA A 457 -14.41 -3.82 -8.11
CA ALA A 457 -15.84 -3.68 -7.84
C ALA A 457 -16.26 -4.45 -6.57
N ASN A 458 -16.28 -3.82 -5.40
CA ASN A 458 -16.48 -4.40 -4.04
C ASN A 458 -15.40 -5.40 -3.57
N GLY A 459 -14.13 -5.00 -3.58
CA GLY A 459 -12.95 -5.78 -3.18
C GLY A 459 -12.61 -6.88 -4.20
N ASN A 460 -12.73 -6.58 -5.49
CA ASN A 460 -12.62 -7.56 -6.57
C ASN A 460 -11.91 -6.96 -7.77
N TRP A 461 -10.65 -7.32 -7.97
CA TRP A 461 -9.77 -6.64 -8.91
C TRP A 461 -9.63 -7.39 -10.24
N GLN A 462 -9.58 -6.63 -11.35
CA GLN A 462 -9.15 -7.08 -12.66
C GLN A 462 -8.34 -5.96 -13.34
N LYS A 463 -7.16 -6.30 -13.86
CA LYS A 463 -6.35 -5.42 -14.73
C LYS A 463 -7.06 -5.20 -16.07
N LEU A 464 -7.04 -3.96 -16.58
CA LEU A 464 -7.56 -3.63 -17.91
C LEU A 464 -6.59 -4.13 -19.00
N ALA A 465 -7.12 -4.48 -20.18
CA ALA A 465 -6.34 -5.13 -21.23
C ALA A 465 -6.11 -4.23 -22.46
N GLY A 466 -4.99 -4.44 -23.16
CA GLY A 466 -4.68 -3.75 -24.42
C GLY A 466 -4.25 -2.29 -24.25
N LEU A 467 -3.72 -1.95 -23.07
CA LEU A 467 -3.21 -0.62 -22.73
C LEU A 467 -1.72 -0.46 -23.05
N ASP A 468 -1.03 -1.56 -23.39
CA ASP A 468 0.42 -1.72 -23.58
C ASP A 468 0.99 -0.86 -24.73
N GLY A 469 0.12 -0.26 -25.56
CA GLY A 469 0.48 0.56 -26.72
C GLY A 469 0.14 2.04 -26.62
N ILE A 470 -0.25 2.54 -25.44
CA ILE A 470 -0.72 3.92 -25.25
C ILE A 470 0.44 4.93 -25.32
N VAL A 471 0.40 5.79 -26.34
CA VAL A 471 1.31 6.96 -26.54
C VAL A 471 0.55 8.23 -26.92
N ALA A 472 -0.77 8.16 -27.08
CA ALA A 472 -1.64 9.25 -27.50
C ALA A 472 -3.09 8.97 -27.05
N PRO A 473 -3.98 9.98 -26.99
CA PRO A 473 -5.38 9.80 -26.65
C PRO A 473 -6.08 8.76 -27.53
N ALA A 474 -6.77 7.81 -26.92
CA ALA A 474 -7.33 6.64 -27.59
C ALA A 474 -8.50 6.04 -26.80
N THR A 475 -9.42 5.36 -27.49
CA THR A 475 -10.47 4.57 -26.83
C THR A 475 -10.16 3.09 -26.98
N VAL A 476 -9.81 2.41 -25.88
CA VAL A 476 -9.48 0.98 -25.85
C VAL A 476 -10.71 0.17 -25.42
N PRO A 477 -11.28 -0.69 -26.28
CA PRO A 477 -12.42 -1.52 -25.92
C PRO A 477 -12.08 -2.51 -24.80
N GLN A 478 -12.96 -2.60 -23.81
CA GLN A 478 -12.83 -3.52 -22.67
C GLN A 478 -13.92 -4.59 -22.70
N SER A 479 -13.68 -5.70 -21.99
CA SER A 479 -14.65 -6.81 -21.87
C SER A 479 -14.76 -7.38 -20.45
N LEU A 480 -14.26 -6.64 -19.46
CA LEU A 480 -14.25 -7.02 -18.05
C LEU A 480 -15.68 -7.14 -17.51
N LEU A 481 -15.90 -8.17 -16.69
CA LEU A 481 -17.23 -8.55 -16.19
C LEU A 481 -17.17 -8.87 -14.69
N TYR A 482 -18.04 -8.22 -13.91
CA TYR A 482 -18.20 -8.46 -12.47
C TYR A 482 -19.64 -8.92 -12.18
N GLU A 483 -19.84 -9.72 -11.14
CA GLU A 483 -21.05 -10.54 -10.94
C GLU A 483 -21.49 -10.54 -9.47
N GLU A 484 -21.78 -9.34 -8.99
CA GLU A 484 -21.88 -8.99 -7.58
C GLU A 484 -23.28 -9.17 -6.97
N ALA A 485 -23.33 -9.14 -5.64
CA ALA A 485 -24.59 -9.04 -4.92
C ALA A 485 -24.45 -8.16 -3.67
N VAL A 486 -25.15 -7.02 -3.68
CA VAL A 486 -25.18 -6.06 -2.58
C VAL A 486 -26.51 -6.15 -1.83
N PRO A 487 -26.57 -5.94 -0.49
CA PRO A 487 -27.84 -5.90 0.24
C PRO A 487 -28.80 -4.86 -0.35
N THR A 488 -30.09 -5.17 -0.54
CA THR A 488 -31.08 -4.20 -1.08
C THR A 488 -31.42 -3.04 -0.14
N THR A 489 -30.76 -2.97 1.02
CA THR A 489 -30.99 -1.99 2.08
C THR A 489 -29.65 -1.76 2.75
N GLY A 490 -29.11 -0.53 2.65
CA GLY A 490 -27.77 -0.18 3.17
C GLY A 490 -26.59 -0.77 2.38
N GLY A 491 -26.80 -1.57 1.34
CA GLY A 491 -25.72 -2.03 0.46
C GLY A 491 -25.29 -0.95 -0.54
N ILE A 492 -24.01 -0.95 -0.90
CA ILE A 492 -23.38 -0.09 -1.89
C ILE A 492 -22.65 -0.98 -2.89
N LEU A 493 -22.77 -0.66 -4.19
CA LEU A 493 -21.82 -1.09 -5.21
C LEU A 493 -20.72 -0.02 -5.27
N ARG A 494 -19.50 -0.37 -4.87
CA ARG A 494 -18.30 0.47 -5.07
C ARG A 494 -17.66 0.04 -6.38
N LEU A 495 -17.10 1.00 -7.10
CA LEU A 495 -16.08 0.80 -8.12
C LEU A 495 -14.93 1.73 -7.74
N HIS A 496 -13.71 1.21 -7.69
CA HIS A 496 -12.49 2.02 -7.55
C HIS A 496 -11.51 1.65 -8.67
N ALA A 497 -10.72 2.59 -9.20
CA ALA A 497 -9.58 2.26 -10.06
C ALA A 497 -8.39 3.20 -9.85
N THR A 498 -7.21 2.57 -9.81
CA THR A 498 -5.85 3.10 -9.70
C THR A 498 -5.05 2.70 -10.95
N GLY A 499 -3.97 3.40 -11.26
CA GLY A 499 -3.11 3.07 -12.39
C GLY A 499 -2.00 4.09 -12.65
N HIS A 500 -1.10 3.76 -13.56
CA HIS A 500 0.07 4.58 -13.87
C HIS A 500 0.43 4.55 -15.37
N SER A 501 1.26 5.49 -15.81
CA SER A 501 1.68 5.64 -17.21
C SER A 501 3.16 5.30 -17.39
N LEU A 502 3.43 4.06 -17.82
CA LEU A 502 4.75 3.44 -18.05
C LEU A 502 5.83 4.41 -18.57
N ASP A 503 6.88 4.61 -17.77
CA ASP A 503 8.01 5.49 -18.08
C ASP A 503 9.26 4.67 -18.51
N CYS A 504 10.50 5.15 -18.29
CA CYS A 504 11.70 4.36 -18.62
C CYS A 504 12.14 3.34 -17.55
N ARG A 505 11.64 3.40 -16.30
CA ARG A 505 11.94 2.41 -15.24
C ARG A 505 11.46 1.01 -15.62
N GLU A 506 10.33 0.97 -16.30
CA GLU A 506 9.69 -0.18 -16.96
C GLU A 506 10.62 -1.01 -17.88
N SER A 507 11.72 -0.40 -18.35
CA SER A 507 12.69 -1.09 -19.19
C SER A 507 13.75 -1.87 -18.41
N VAL A 508 13.94 -1.53 -17.13
CA VAL A 508 15.05 -1.95 -16.28
C VAL A 508 14.63 -2.80 -15.07
N TYR A 509 13.35 -2.84 -14.67
CA TYR A 509 12.83 -3.79 -13.66
C TYR A 509 13.36 -5.23 -13.86
N GLY A 510 13.65 -5.89 -12.73
CA GLY A 510 14.22 -7.23 -12.68
C GLY A 510 15.71 -7.30 -13.02
N MET A 511 16.47 -6.20 -12.88
CA MET A 511 17.91 -6.10 -13.11
C MET A 511 18.56 -5.12 -12.12
N SER A 512 19.87 -5.25 -11.88
CA SER A 512 20.57 -4.36 -10.95
C SER A 512 20.93 -3.01 -11.60
N ILE A 513 20.99 -1.95 -10.80
CA ILE A 513 21.52 -0.63 -11.21
C ILE A 513 22.89 -0.78 -11.91
N ARG A 514 23.75 -1.68 -11.41
CA ARG A 514 25.04 -1.99 -12.03
C ARG A 514 24.87 -2.58 -13.43
N ARG A 515 23.98 -3.56 -13.60
CA ARG A 515 23.76 -4.24 -14.87
C ARG A 515 23.25 -3.25 -15.93
N ASP A 516 22.37 -2.33 -15.56
CA ASP A 516 21.90 -1.30 -16.49
C ASP A 516 22.92 -0.21 -16.77
N ALA A 517 23.79 0.14 -15.81
CA ALA A 517 24.97 0.96 -16.08
C ALA A 517 25.96 0.26 -17.03
N GLU A 518 26.06 -1.08 -17.02
CA GLU A 518 26.84 -1.88 -17.98
C GLU A 518 26.18 -2.00 -19.37
N ILE A 519 24.84 -1.92 -19.46
CA ILE A 519 24.08 -2.04 -20.73
C ILE A 519 23.87 -0.68 -21.41
N PHE A 520 23.37 0.31 -20.68
CA PHE A 520 22.94 1.60 -21.24
C PHE A 520 23.95 2.73 -21.00
N GLY A 521 24.77 2.62 -19.95
CA GLY A 521 25.79 3.57 -19.56
C GLY A 521 25.35 4.44 -18.37
N PRO A 522 26.21 4.68 -17.36
CA PRO A 522 25.79 5.20 -16.06
C PRO A 522 25.12 6.58 -16.10
N THR A 523 25.51 7.45 -17.05
CA THR A 523 24.85 8.75 -17.24
C THR A 523 23.42 8.63 -17.75
N ASP A 524 23.16 7.64 -18.60
CA ASP A 524 21.83 7.40 -19.18
C ASP A 524 20.92 6.63 -18.20
N THR A 525 21.48 5.65 -17.47
CA THR A 525 20.80 4.97 -16.35
C THR A 525 20.36 5.96 -15.28
N LEU A 526 21.30 6.78 -14.76
CA LEU A 526 21.00 7.78 -13.73
C LEU A 526 20.04 8.87 -14.23
N ALA A 527 20.10 9.24 -15.52
CA ALA A 527 19.14 10.17 -16.11
C ALA A 527 17.71 9.60 -16.16
N CYS A 528 17.54 8.29 -16.31
CA CYS A 528 16.23 7.65 -16.18
C CYS A 528 15.77 7.70 -14.72
N LEU A 529 16.51 7.08 -13.79
CA LEU A 529 16.11 6.94 -12.37
C LEU A 529 15.78 8.30 -11.71
N LEU A 530 16.57 9.35 -11.98
CA LEU A 530 16.37 10.66 -11.33
C LEU A 530 15.38 11.62 -12.04
N ASN A 531 14.94 11.34 -13.26
CA ASN A 531 14.14 12.30 -14.05
C ASN A 531 12.93 11.68 -14.77
N ALA A 532 12.70 10.39 -14.57
CA ALA A 532 11.50 9.71 -15.01
C ALA A 532 10.70 9.30 -13.76
N ALA A 533 9.40 9.55 -13.82
CA ALA A 533 8.43 9.05 -12.87
C ALA A 533 7.37 8.31 -13.68
N SER A 534 6.80 7.25 -13.12
CA SER A 534 5.48 6.84 -13.60
C SER A 534 4.49 7.94 -13.24
N HIS A 535 3.47 8.13 -14.08
CA HIS A 535 2.58 9.28 -13.97
C HIS A 535 1.17 8.87 -13.53
N ASP A 536 0.70 9.49 -12.44
CA ASP A 536 -0.65 9.33 -11.90
C ASP A 536 -1.72 9.61 -12.98
N VAL A 537 -2.57 8.60 -13.24
CA VAL A 537 -3.68 8.65 -14.20
C VAL A 537 -4.95 9.28 -13.62
N GLY A 538 -4.98 9.51 -12.32
CA GLY A 538 -6.10 9.99 -11.55
C GLY A 538 -7.03 8.85 -11.10
N ASP A 539 -7.39 8.95 -9.84
CA ASP A 539 -8.35 8.13 -9.12
C ASP A 539 -9.73 8.09 -9.82
N LEU A 540 -10.37 6.90 -9.84
CA LEU A 540 -11.80 6.78 -10.13
C LEU A 540 -12.49 6.12 -8.95
N GLU A 541 -13.41 6.84 -8.30
CA GLU A 541 -14.20 6.32 -7.17
C GLU A 541 -15.71 6.52 -7.42
N VAL A 542 -16.48 5.43 -7.37
CA VAL A 542 -17.92 5.44 -7.66
C VAL A 542 -18.71 4.60 -6.67
N MET A 543 -19.37 5.26 -5.71
CA MET A 543 -20.33 4.63 -4.79
C MET A 543 -21.78 4.72 -5.28
N LEU A 544 -22.41 3.58 -5.57
CA LEU A 544 -23.81 3.46 -5.97
C LEU A 544 -24.65 2.70 -4.92
N PRO A 545 -25.48 3.38 -4.12
CA PRO A 545 -26.39 2.74 -3.17
C PRO A 545 -27.35 1.76 -3.85
N ALA A 546 -27.71 0.66 -3.19
CA ALA A 546 -28.56 -0.40 -3.76
C ALA A 546 -30.00 0.03 -4.13
N ALA A 547 -30.38 1.27 -3.79
CA ALA A 547 -31.62 1.95 -4.16
C ALA A 547 -31.53 2.75 -5.47
N THR A 548 -30.34 3.17 -5.91
CA THR A 548 -30.13 3.88 -7.20
C THR A 548 -29.81 2.93 -8.35
N LEU A 549 -29.43 1.69 -8.06
CA LEU A 549 -29.22 0.64 -9.06
C LEU A 549 -30.47 0.40 -9.95
N PRO A 550 -30.29 0.05 -11.25
CA PRO A 550 -31.37 -0.18 -12.22
C PRO A 550 -32.53 -1.05 -11.70
N ALA A 551 -33.71 -0.99 -12.31
CA ALA A 551 -34.79 -1.91 -11.95
C ALA A 551 -34.43 -3.36 -12.33
N ARG A 552 -35.07 -4.34 -11.67
CA ARG A 552 -34.80 -5.77 -11.90
C ARG A 552 -35.15 -6.17 -13.34
N GLY A 553 -34.15 -6.59 -14.12
CA GLY A 553 -34.26 -6.87 -15.55
C GLY A 553 -33.88 -5.71 -16.47
N GLN A 554 -33.44 -4.56 -15.93
CA GLN A 554 -32.98 -3.39 -16.67
C GLN A 554 -31.46 -3.17 -16.51
N SER A 555 -30.94 -2.29 -17.36
CA SER A 555 -29.52 -1.93 -17.42
C SER A 555 -29.35 -0.46 -17.79
N ASP A 556 -28.51 0.24 -17.03
CA ASP A 556 -28.14 1.65 -17.26
C ASP A 556 -26.65 1.72 -17.63
N SER A 557 -26.26 2.70 -18.44
CA SER A 557 -24.88 2.87 -18.90
C SER A 557 -24.32 4.24 -18.50
N TYR A 558 -23.03 4.26 -18.19
CA TYR A 558 -22.34 5.35 -17.54
C TYR A 558 -21.00 5.62 -18.25
N VAL A 559 -20.55 6.87 -18.13
CA VAL A 559 -19.18 7.29 -18.47
C VAL A 559 -18.72 8.17 -17.32
N THR A 560 -17.61 7.78 -16.69
CA THR A 560 -17.05 8.47 -15.52
C THR A 560 -15.61 8.82 -15.82
N GLN A 561 -15.26 10.11 -15.72
CA GLN A 561 -13.87 10.58 -15.83
C GLN A 561 -13.17 10.42 -14.47
N SER A 562 -11.86 10.15 -14.47
CA SER A 562 -11.06 10.17 -13.24
C SER A 562 -10.92 11.59 -12.66
N VAL A 563 -10.33 11.69 -11.46
CA VAL A 563 -10.04 12.92 -10.72
C VAL A 563 -8.62 12.80 -10.14
N GLY A 564 -7.85 13.89 -10.03
CA GLY A 564 -6.39 13.79 -9.81
C GLY A 564 -5.66 13.45 -11.12
N GLY A 565 -4.42 13.02 -11.06
CA GLY A 565 -3.57 12.79 -12.23
C GLY A 565 -2.86 14.03 -12.74
N GLU A 566 -1.62 13.85 -13.20
CA GLU A 566 -0.72 14.93 -13.64
C GLU A 566 -1.11 15.55 -15.00
N GLY A 567 -2.07 14.96 -15.71
CA GLY A 567 -2.43 15.34 -17.07
C GLY A 567 -3.04 16.75 -17.21
N GLY A 568 -2.52 17.53 -18.15
CA GLY A 568 -3.01 18.87 -18.46
C GLY A 568 -3.07 19.23 -19.95
N SER A 569 -3.33 20.51 -20.21
CA SER A 569 -3.14 21.13 -21.53
C SER A 569 -2.45 22.50 -21.42
N CYS A 570 -1.78 22.93 -22.48
CA CYS A 570 -0.99 24.16 -22.46
C CYS A 570 -1.88 25.41 -22.36
N SER A 571 -1.47 26.37 -21.51
CA SER A 571 -2.33 27.44 -21.00
C SER A 571 -2.88 28.43 -22.05
N THR A 572 -2.30 28.49 -23.25
CA THR A 572 -2.84 29.22 -24.41
C THR A 572 -3.24 28.28 -25.55
N THR A 573 -2.40 27.27 -25.83
CA THR A 573 -2.60 26.24 -26.85
C THR A 573 -3.33 25.04 -26.24
N ALA A 574 -4.55 25.25 -25.74
CA ALA A 574 -5.30 24.26 -24.93
C ALA A 574 -5.72 22.95 -25.67
N SER A 575 -5.37 22.80 -26.94
CA SER A 575 -5.46 21.53 -27.70
C SER A 575 -4.17 20.71 -27.69
N GLN A 576 -3.06 21.29 -27.23
CA GLN A 576 -1.81 20.60 -26.97
C GLN A 576 -1.85 20.07 -25.53
N LEU A 577 -1.79 18.75 -25.42
CA LEU A 577 -1.68 18.06 -24.14
C LEU A 577 -0.26 18.21 -23.60
N CYS A 578 -0.15 18.18 -22.28
CA CYS A 578 1.11 18.27 -21.56
C CYS A 578 1.06 17.43 -20.28
N LEU A 579 2.25 17.20 -19.74
CA LEU A 579 2.50 16.68 -18.41
C LEU A 579 3.26 17.75 -17.60
N THR A 580 4.25 18.37 -18.23
CA THR A 580 5.12 19.40 -17.66
C THR A 580 5.09 20.70 -18.49
N ASP A 581 5.59 21.81 -17.93
CA ASP A 581 5.83 23.05 -18.68
C ASP A 581 6.77 22.84 -19.90
N ALA A 582 7.66 21.86 -19.85
CA ALA A 582 8.60 21.54 -20.95
C ALA A 582 7.92 20.89 -22.16
N ASP A 583 6.67 20.42 -22.04
CA ASP A 583 5.87 19.93 -23.15
C ASP A 583 5.14 21.06 -23.90
N CYS A 584 5.16 22.29 -23.37
CA CYS A 584 4.40 23.42 -23.88
C CYS A 584 5.25 24.42 -24.69
N PRO A 585 4.62 25.24 -25.56
CA PRO A 585 5.32 26.31 -26.28
C PRO A 585 5.99 27.32 -25.34
N SER A 586 7.15 27.84 -25.73
CA SER A 586 7.94 28.80 -24.93
C SER A 586 7.12 30.02 -24.46
N GLY A 587 6.89 30.11 -23.15
CA GLY A 587 6.07 31.16 -22.51
C GLY A 587 4.64 30.75 -22.17
N GLU A 588 4.22 29.54 -22.51
CA GLU A 588 3.06 28.86 -21.92
C GLU A 588 3.50 28.00 -20.71
N THR A 589 2.50 27.47 -20.01
CA THR A 589 2.65 26.55 -18.88
C THR A 589 1.66 25.39 -19.03
N CYS A 590 1.97 24.23 -18.47
CA CYS A 590 1.03 23.12 -18.40
C CYS A 590 -0.05 23.42 -17.36
N THR A 591 -1.29 23.52 -17.82
CA THR A 591 -2.46 23.63 -16.93
C THR A 591 -2.95 22.23 -16.66
N VAL A 592 -2.45 21.62 -15.58
CA VAL A 592 -2.94 20.33 -15.08
C VAL A 592 -4.44 20.44 -14.84
N THR A 593 -5.22 19.61 -15.53
CA THR A 593 -6.68 19.53 -15.36
C THR A 593 -7.10 18.31 -14.54
N GLY A 594 -6.21 17.32 -14.45
CA GLY A 594 -6.53 16.00 -13.95
C GLY A 594 -7.53 15.25 -14.81
N GLY A 595 -7.91 14.06 -14.35
CA GLY A 595 -8.89 13.19 -14.96
C GLY A 595 -8.44 12.69 -16.33
N SER A 596 -7.28 12.04 -16.38
CA SER A 596 -6.60 11.69 -17.63
C SER A 596 -7.34 10.65 -18.49
N TYR A 597 -8.33 9.93 -17.96
CA TYR A 597 -9.15 8.96 -18.69
C TYR A 597 -10.64 8.99 -18.30
N ARG A 598 -11.49 8.30 -19.08
CA ARG A 598 -12.86 7.94 -18.71
C ARG A 598 -13.12 6.44 -18.80
N LEU A 599 -13.84 5.91 -17.83
CA LEU A 599 -14.31 4.52 -17.84
C LEU A 599 -15.75 4.44 -18.37
N HIS A 600 -15.98 3.61 -19.38
CA HIS A 600 -17.30 3.32 -19.94
C HIS A 600 -17.81 1.98 -19.43
N TYR A 601 -19.00 1.96 -18.81
CA TYR A 601 -19.54 0.74 -18.21
C TYR A 601 -21.08 0.70 -18.19
N THR A 602 -21.61 -0.52 -18.20
CA THR A 602 -23.05 -0.82 -18.09
C THR A 602 -23.32 -1.63 -16.82
N ILE A 603 -24.24 -1.13 -15.99
CA ILE A 603 -24.72 -1.81 -14.78
C ILE A 603 -26.08 -2.44 -15.10
N SER A 604 -26.19 -3.76 -14.91
CA SER A 604 -27.41 -4.53 -15.16
C SER A 604 -27.89 -5.23 -13.89
N ARG A 605 -29.14 -5.00 -13.46
CA ARG A 605 -29.70 -5.72 -12.30
C ARG A 605 -30.40 -6.99 -12.76
N ARG A 606 -29.81 -8.14 -12.46
CA ARG A 606 -30.29 -9.45 -12.91
C ARG A 606 -31.68 -9.78 -12.36
N LEU A 607 -32.41 -10.63 -13.12
CA LEU A 607 -33.60 -11.34 -12.66
C LEU A 607 -33.27 -12.29 -11.48
#